data_AF-A0A944ZUI0-F1
#
_entry.id   AF-A0A944ZUI0-F1
#
_cell.length_a   1.000
_cell.length_b   1.000
_cell.length_c   1.000
_cell.angle_alpha   90.00
_cell.angle_beta   90.00
_cell.angle_gamma   90.00
#
_symmetry.space_group_name_H-M   'P 1'
#
loop_
_entity.id
_entity.type
_entity.pdbx_description
1 polymer ?
#
loop_
_entity_poly.entity_id
_entity_poly.type
_entity_poly.pdbx_seq_one_letter_code
_entity_poly.pdbx_strand_id
1 'polypeptide(L)'
;MHSTPPWRVILMIFLTGLGGCATGQVSVAPYFEMPPDHLPKAEQELYNRALGQLRNNHPDESIALWKRFLEHNPRSFKGYNNLGMAYYSNDQLEQSITAFETALAMEPFDLKIKDNLKRSLRFQVTIQRENKDYEKAIQRLERVKELTSDPMGKEKVELDIETLQDLIFEQVKRTNTLENYEAFLAKYPDSPQNSDEARRQIAKMRPQEAPLGEFPEMQGEPVPGQRPTRSLDEAMVPEVFVPEPMETVPAAPPIRKETIEIVAETEKPDDEEMSEEMQDEMMDPVMEEETPESPAMKQPEPPMTEPVPDPGMEMKREQPAMVSPPAPEPKPTKRVRIMTRATPLRVRETPDARSKVVAQLPKDSVVPVFQESKDWFLIEYQKGKKGWISKKYSKLVN
;
A
#
# COMPACT_ATOMS: atom_id res chain seq x y z
N MET A 1 38.57 -13.92 -74.56
CA MET A 1 38.48 -14.87 -73.42
C MET A 1 39.14 -14.20 -72.23
N HIS A 2 38.34 -13.47 -71.43
CA HIS A 2 38.86 -12.67 -70.33
C HIS A 2 38.86 -13.47 -69.03
N SER A 3 40.05 -13.51 -68.42
CA SER A 3 40.36 -13.98 -67.08
C SER A 3 40.21 -12.82 -66.10
N THR A 4 39.49 -12.99 -64.99
CA THR A 4 39.68 -12.28 -63.71
C THR A 4 38.98 -13.02 -62.57
N PRO A 5 39.48 -12.93 -61.32
CA PRO A 5 39.04 -13.72 -60.15
C PRO A 5 37.92 -13.00 -59.37
N PRO A 6 37.10 -13.70 -58.57
CA PRO A 6 36.14 -13.02 -57.71
C PRO A 6 36.85 -12.42 -56.48
N TRP A 7 36.84 -11.09 -56.43
CA TRP A 7 37.12 -10.30 -55.23
C TRP A 7 36.16 -10.67 -54.10
N ARG A 8 36.71 -10.86 -52.91
CA ARG A 8 36.01 -10.84 -51.63
C ARG A 8 35.46 -9.43 -51.41
N VAL A 9 34.14 -9.26 -51.44
CA VAL A 9 33.48 -8.10 -50.83
C VAL A 9 32.84 -8.56 -49.54
N ILE A 10 33.44 -8.11 -48.45
CA ILE A 10 33.01 -8.28 -47.07
C ILE A 10 31.68 -7.55 -46.90
N LEU A 11 30.59 -8.29 -46.69
CA LEU A 11 29.34 -7.71 -46.22
C LEU A 11 29.45 -7.53 -44.70
N MET A 12 29.82 -6.33 -44.26
CA MET A 12 29.66 -5.92 -42.86
C MET A 12 28.16 -5.84 -42.55
N ILE A 13 27.63 -6.90 -41.93
CA ILE A 13 26.32 -6.85 -41.29
C ILE A 13 26.53 -6.14 -39.95
N PHE A 14 26.11 -4.88 -39.88
CA PHE A 14 25.88 -4.18 -38.61
C PHE A 14 24.78 -4.93 -37.85
N LEU A 15 25.18 -5.80 -36.92
CA LEU A 15 24.30 -6.26 -35.85
C LEU A 15 24.01 -5.05 -34.96
N THR A 16 22.93 -4.33 -35.25
CA THR A 16 22.25 -3.53 -34.24
C THR A 16 21.68 -4.50 -33.20
N GLY A 17 22.47 -4.71 -32.14
CA GLY A 17 22.02 -5.38 -30.94
C GLY A 17 20.83 -4.62 -30.37
N LEU A 18 19.62 -5.10 -30.65
CA LEU A 18 18.49 -4.89 -29.77
C LEU A 18 18.79 -5.68 -28.50
N GLY A 19 19.47 -5.00 -27.57
CA GLY A 19 19.61 -5.42 -26.20
C GLY A 19 18.22 -5.57 -25.59
N GLY A 20 17.66 -6.78 -25.71
CA GLY A 20 16.59 -7.23 -24.84
C GLY A 20 17.13 -7.19 -23.42
N CYS A 21 16.79 -6.14 -22.68
CA CYS A 21 16.98 -6.10 -21.25
C CYS A 21 16.20 -7.27 -20.66
N ALA A 22 16.89 -8.38 -20.42
CA ALA A 22 16.43 -9.34 -19.44
C ALA A 22 16.24 -8.53 -18.16
N THR A 23 14.99 -8.28 -17.77
CA THR A 23 14.69 -7.80 -16.43
C THR A 23 15.05 -8.93 -15.51
N GLY A 24 16.34 -8.99 -15.15
CA GLY A 24 16.85 -9.83 -14.10
C GLY A 24 15.92 -9.65 -12.91
N GLN A 25 15.53 -10.77 -12.30
CA GLN A 25 14.93 -10.72 -10.98
C GLN A 25 15.81 -9.80 -10.13
N VAL A 26 15.22 -8.74 -9.60
CA VAL A 26 15.89 -7.85 -8.67
C VAL A 26 16.24 -8.70 -7.46
N SER A 27 17.46 -9.22 -7.46
CA SER A 27 18.14 -9.67 -6.26
C SER A 27 18.20 -8.44 -5.35
N VAL A 28 17.27 -8.38 -4.40
CA VAL A 28 17.28 -7.36 -3.36
C VAL A 28 18.45 -7.73 -2.44
N ALA A 29 19.66 -7.36 -2.83
CA ALA A 29 20.84 -7.52 -1.98
C ALA A 29 20.55 -6.83 -0.64
N PRO A 30 20.82 -7.48 0.52
CA PRO A 30 20.59 -6.84 1.81
C PRO A 30 21.44 -5.57 1.90
N TYR A 31 20.76 -4.44 2.07
CA TYR A 31 21.32 -3.09 1.98
C TYR A 31 22.19 -2.79 3.20
N PHE A 32 23.49 -3.09 3.09
CA PHE A 32 24.49 -2.75 4.09
C PHE A 32 24.91 -1.27 4.00
N GLU A 33 25.28 -0.69 5.13
CA GLU A 33 25.91 0.64 5.17
C GLU A 33 27.43 0.53 5.32
N MET A 34 28.18 1.45 4.71
CA MET A 34 29.65 1.51 4.84
C MET A 34 30.06 2.09 6.21
N PRO A 35 31.23 1.71 6.77
CA PRO A 35 31.72 2.24 8.04
C PRO A 35 31.77 3.79 8.04
N PRO A 36 31.52 4.46 9.19
CA PRO A 36 31.71 5.91 9.34
C PRO A 36 33.12 6.36 8.92
N ASP A 37 33.24 7.58 8.40
CA ASP A 37 34.43 8.07 7.69
C ASP A 37 35.73 8.08 8.51
N HIS A 38 35.66 7.96 9.85
CA HIS A 38 36.82 7.83 10.74
C HIS A 38 36.60 6.83 11.88
N LEU A 39 36.56 5.53 11.57
CA LEU A 39 36.71 4.48 12.59
C LEU A 39 38.19 4.12 12.78
N PRO A 40 38.64 3.84 14.03
CA PRO A 40 39.90 3.15 14.26
C PRO A 40 39.95 1.84 13.44
N LYS A 41 41.12 1.50 12.88
CA LYS A 41 41.29 0.31 12.03
C LYS A 41 40.73 -0.98 12.66
N ALA A 42 40.90 -1.15 13.97
CA ALA A 42 40.37 -2.30 14.70
C ALA A 42 38.83 -2.36 14.69
N GLU A 43 38.15 -1.22 14.73
CA GLU A 43 36.69 -1.12 14.69
C GLU A 43 36.15 -1.31 13.27
N GLN A 44 36.89 -0.82 12.26
CA GLN A 44 36.58 -1.10 10.85
C GLN A 44 36.69 -2.60 10.54
N GLU A 45 37.72 -3.27 11.06
CA GLU A 45 37.88 -4.72 10.93
C GLU A 45 36.74 -5.47 11.62
N LEU A 46 36.36 -5.05 12.84
CA LEU A 46 35.23 -5.62 13.57
C LEU A 46 33.91 -5.44 12.80
N TYR A 47 33.68 -4.27 12.22
CA TYR A 47 32.53 -3.95 11.38
C TYR A 47 32.45 -4.87 10.15
N ASN A 48 33.55 -4.99 9.41
CA ASN A 48 33.63 -5.84 8.21
C ASN A 48 33.45 -7.32 8.55
N ARG A 49 34.02 -7.78 9.67
CA ARG A 49 33.83 -9.15 10.14
C ARG A 49 32.38 -9.43 10.51
N ALA A 50 31.71 -8.51 11.20
CA ALA A 50 30.30 -8.64 11.57
C ALA A 50 29.39 -8.75 10.33
N LEU A 51 29.65 -7.91 9.31
CA LEU A 51 28.99 -8.00 8.01
C LEU A 51 29.28 -9.33 7.29
N GLY A 52 30.54 -9.76 7.31
CA GLY A 52 30.96 -11.03 6.71
C GLY A 52 30.22 -12.23 7.30
N GLN A 53 30.06 -12.28 8.62
CA GLN A 53 29.32 -13.37 9.25
C GLN A 53 27.85 -13.40 8.85
N LEU A 54 27.19 -12.24 8.76
CA LEU A 54 25.80 -12.19 8.31
C LEU A 54 25.65 -12.65 6.85
N ARG A 55 26.56 -12.21 5.97
CA ARG A 55 26.58 -12.62 4.55
C ARG A 55 26.83 -14.11 4.36
N ASN A 56 27.57 -14.73 5.27
CA ASN A 56 27.87 -16.15 5.27
C ASN A 56 26.83 -16.99 6.04
N ASN A 57 25.66 -16.42 6.36
CA ASN A 57 24.57 -17.09 7.07
C ASN A 57 24.95 -17.58 8.49
N HIS A 58 25.82 -16.82 9.19
CA HIS A 58 26.14 -17.01 10.60
C HIS A 58 25.60 -15.82 11.43
N PRO A 59 24.27 -15.69 11.58
CA PRO A 59 23.67 -14.52 12.22
C PRO A 59 24.02 -14.40 13.71
N ASP A 60 24.16 -15.50 14.46
CA ASP A 60 24.55 -15.46 15.87
C ASP A 60 25.94 -14.83 16.08
N GLU A 61 26.92 -15.23 15.26
CA GLU A 61 28.26 -14.64 15.30
C GLU A 61 28.24 -13.17 14.90
N SER A 62 27.43 -12.81 13.89
CA SER A 62 27.23 -11.43 13.48
C SER A 62 26.66 -10.58 14.62
N ILE A 63 25.63 -11.08 15.33
CA ILE A 63 25.03 -10.41 16.49
C ILE A 63 26.07 -10.15 17.57
N ALA A 64 26.89 -11.15 17.91
CA ALA A 64 27.94 -10.99 18.92
C ALA A 64 28.96 -9.90 18.53
N LEU A 65 29.37 -9.89 17.26
CA LEU A 65 30.32 -8.89 16.76
C LEU A 65 29.69 -7.48 16.71
N TRP A 66 28.42 -7.35 16.32
CA TRP A 66 27.71 -6.08 16.34
C TRP A 66 27.52 -5.52 17.74
N LYS A 67 27.21 -6.36 18.72
CA LYS A 67 27.16 -5.95 20.13
C LYS A 67 28.50 -5.39 20.59
N ARG A 68 29.59 -6.11 20.32
CA ARG A 68 30.95 -5.64 20.64
C ARG A 68 31.31 -4.34 19.93
N PHE A 69 30.91 -4.18 18.67
CA PHE A 69 31.13 -2.94 17.93
C PHE A 69 30.41 -1.76 18.62
N LEU A 70 29.17 -1.97 19.06
CA LEU A 70 28.34 -0.95 19.72
C LEU A 70 28.77 -0.62 21.16
N GLU A 71 29.53 -1.50 21.84
CA GLU A 71 30.15 -1.19 23.14
C GLU A 71 31.09 0.03 23.04
N HIS A 72 31.81 0.15 21.92
CA HIS A 72 32.70 1.28 21.64
C HIS A 72 32.02 2.39 20.83
N ASN A 73 30.96 2.03 20.08
CA ASN A 73 30.24 2.93 19.18
C ASN A 73 28.74 3.06 19.53
N PRO A 74 28.37 3.49 20.75
CA PRO A 74 26.98 3.47 21.21
C PRO A 74 26.05 4.46 20.48
N ARG A 75 26.60 5.33 19.62
CA ARG A 75 25.84 6.28 18.77
C ARG A 75 25.88 5.92 17.29
N SER A 76 26.28 4.70 16.95
CA SER A 76 26.32 4.25 15.55
C SER A 76 24.96 3.73 15.13
N PHE A 77 24.14 4.58 14.49
CA PHE A 77 22.87 4.16 13.90
C PHE A 77 23.07 3.03 12.88
N LYS A 78 24.17 3.07 12.12
CA LYS A 78 24.63 2.00 11.21
C LYS A 78 24.83 0.67 11.93
N GLY A 79 25.51 0.71 13.09
CA GLY A 79 25.72 -0.48 13.92
C GLY A 79 24.39 -1.06 14.42
N TYR A 80 23.46 -0.22 14.87
CA TYR A 80 22.12 -0.66 15.28
C TYR A 80 21.27 -1.18 14.11
N ASN A 81 21.35 -0.56 12.92
CA ASN A 81 20.69 -1.04 11.71
C ASN A 81 21.21 -2.44 11.33
N ASN A 82 22.53 -2.64 11.30
CA ASN A 82 23.09 -3.96 11.00
C ASN A 82 22.83 -5.00 12.10
N LEU A 83 22.82 -4.60 13.38
CA LEU A 83 22.39 -5.47 14.47
C LEU A 83 20.93 -5.90 14.31
N GLY A 84 20.05 -4.96 13.93
CA GLY A 84 18.65 -5.24 13.64
C GLY A 84 18.48 -6.21 12.48
N MET A 85 19.29 -6.08 11.44
CA MET A 85 19.35 -7.03 10.33
C MET A 85 19.83 -8.42 10.77
N ALA A 86 20.87 -8.48 11.60
CA ALA A 86 21.38 -9.75 12.12
C ALA A 86 20.32 -10.47 12.98
N TYR A 87 19.61 -9.72 13.83
CA TYR A 87 18.46 -10.24 14.57
C TYR A 87 17.31 -10.70 13.66
N TYR A 88 17.00 -9.93 12.61
CA TYR A 88 15.97 -10.29 11.63
C TYR A 88 16.30 -11.62 10.94
N SER A 89 17.54 -11.80 10.51
CA SER A 89 18.03 -13.03 9.89
C SER A 89 18.10 -14.22 10.86
N ASN A 90 18.06 -13.96 12.16
CA ASN A 90 18.03 -14.99 13.21
C ASN A 90 16.62 -15.25 13.76
N ASP A 91 15.57 -14.78 13.07
CA ASP A 91 14.16 -14.83 13.51
C ASP A 91 13.88 -14.14 14.87
N GLN A 92 14.82 -13.33 15.37
CA GLN A 92 14.71 -12.55 16.61
C GLN A 92 14.02 -11.21 16.36
N LEU A 93 12.76 -11.28 15.92
CA LEU A 93 12.02 -10.13 15.37
C LEU A 93 11.80 -8.97 16.36
N GLU A 94 11.56 -9.23 17.64
CA GLU A 94 11.37 -8.16 18.64
C GLU A 94 12.69 -7.42 18.94
N GLN A 95 13.81 -8.14 19.02
CA GLN A 95 15.14 -7.55 19.14
C GLN A 95 15.50 -6.76 17.87
N SER A 96 15.11 -7.28 16.70
CA SER A 96 15.28 -6.60 15.42
C SER A 96 14.55 -5.26 15.38
N ILE A 97 13.25 -5.24 15.73
CA ILE A 97 12.44 -4.02 15.84
C ILE A 97 13.10 -3.04 16.82
N THR A 98 13.52 -3.50 17.99
CA THR A 98 14.18 -2.66 19.01
C THR A 98 15.46 -2.00 18.48
N ALA A 99 16.29 -2.76 17.77
CA ALA A 99 17.52 -2.23 17.19
C ALA A 99 17.24 -1.22 16.08
N PHE A 100 16.26 -1.48 15.20
CA PHE A 100 15.87 -0.53 14.17
C PHE A 100 15.23 0.75 14.73
N GLU A 101 14.40 0.65 15.76
CA GLU A 101 13.84 1.84 16.45
C GLU A 101 14.96 2.67 17.09
N THR A 102 15.96 2.01 17.68
CA THR A 102 17.15 2.69 18.24
C THR A 102 17.93 3.42 17.15
N ALA A 103 18.14 2.78 16.00
CA ALA A 103 18.81 3.38 14.85
C ALA A 103 18.00 4.57 14.28
N LEU A 104 16.69 4.41 14.14
CA LEU A 104 15.79 5.44 13.59
C LEU A 104 15.65 6.65 14.53
N ALA A 105 15.74 6.45 15.84
CA ALA A 105 15.76 7.55 16.79
C ALA A 105 17.01 8.45 16.64
N MET A 106 18.13 7.88 16.17
CA MET A 106 19.36 8.63 15.87
C MET A 106 19.29 9.30 14.50
N GLU A 107 18.76 8.60 13.49
CA GLU A 107 18.59 9.12 12.13
C GLU A 107 17.14 9.00 11.63
N PRO A 108 16.25 9.94 12.01
CA PRO A 108 14.81 9.85 11.77
C PRO A 108 14.39 9.88 10.30
N PHE A 109 15.29 10.25 9.39
CA PHE A 109 15.01 10.39 7.97
C PHE A 109 15.62 9.29 7.12
N ASP A 110 16.40 8.36 7.70
CA ASP A 110 17.00 7.27 6.95
C ASP A 110 15.94 6.31 6.41
N LEU A 111 15.86 6.22 5.08
CA LEU A 111 14.86 5.42 4.39
C LEU A 111 15.13 3.91 4.55
N LYS A 112 16.41 3.50 4.63
CA LYS A 112 16.78 2.08 4.76
C LYS A 112 16.34 1.54 6.11
N ILE A 113 16.60 2.29 7.19
CA ILE A 113 16.18 1.90 8.53
C ILE A 113 14.64 1.82 8.60
N LYS A 114 13.93 2.81 8.04
CA LYS A 114 12.46 2.78 7.96
C LYS A 114 11.95 1.56 7.22
N ASP A 115 12.56 1.21 6.09
CA ASP A 115 12.14 0.05 5.29
C ASP A 115 12.42 -1.28 6.03
N ASN A 116 13.57 -1.40 6.68
CA ASN A 116 13.92 -2.56 7.50
C ASN A 116 12.98 -2.73 8.70
N LEU A 117 12.65 -1.63 9.38
CA LEU A 117 11.68 -1.62 10.48
C LEU A 117 10.28 -2.02 9.98
N LYS A 118 9.78 -1.41 8.90
CA LYS A 118 8.48 -1.78 8.30
C LYS A 118 8.43 -3.27 7.93
N ARG A 119 9.53 -3.83 7.39
CA ARG A 119 9.62 -5.25 7.05
C ARG A 119 9.48 -6.14 8.29
N SER A 120 10.20 -5.82 9.36
CA SER A 120 10.17 -6.56 10.63
C SER A 120 8.80 -6.48 11.29
N LEU A 121 8.19 -5.30 11.31
CA LEU A 121 6.83 -5.09 11.80
C LEU A 121 5.81 -5.91 11.01
N ARG A 122 5.88 -5.90 9.66
CA ARG A 122 4.95 -6.68 8.82
C ARG A 122 5.11 -8.20 8.99
N PHE A 123 6.33 -8.67 9.29
CA PHE A 123 6.53 -10.07 9.66
C PHE A 123 5.79 -10.38 10.97
N GLN A 124 5.99 -9.58 12.01
CA GLN A 124 5.27 -9.72 13.29
C GLN A 124 3.75 -9.68 13.12
N VAL A 125 3.23 -8.77 12.30
CA VAL A 125 1.79 -8.71 11.97
C VAL A 125 1.29 -10.03 11.40
N THR A 126 2.06 -10.68 10.52
CA THR A 126 1.68 -11.95 9.92
C THR A 126 1.57 -13.05 10.99
N ILE A 127 2.58 -13.19 11.84
CA ILE A 127 2.59 -14.16 12.96
C ILE A 127 1.43 -13.88 13.92
N GLN A 128 1.23 -12.62 14.30
CA GLN A 128 0.19 -12.20 15.24
C GLN A 128 -1.21 -12.45 14.68
N ARG A 129 -1.41 -12.23 13.37
CA ARG A 129 -2.66 -12.54 12.69
C ARG A 129 -2.96 -14.04 12.70
N GLU A 130 -1.96 -14.89 12.47
CA GLU A 130 -2.11 -16.35 12.54
C GLU A 130 -2.45 -16.81 13.96
N ASN A 131 -1.81 -16.21 14.95
CA ASN A 131 -2.07 -16.47 16.37
C ASN A 131 -3.37 -15.82 16.90
N LYS A 132 -4.08 -15.07 16.06
CA LYS A 132 -5.29 -14.30 16.40
C LYS A 132 -5.07 -13.22 17.46
N ASP A 133 -3.83 -12.78 17.63
CA ASP A 133 -3.45 -11.63 18.46
C ASP A 133 -3.61 -10.35 17.63
N TYR A 134 -4.86 -10.04 17.29
CA TYR A 134 -5.21 -8.98 16.35
C TYR A 134 -4.90 -7.59 16.91
N GLU A 135 -4.98 -7.40 18.23
CA GLU A 135 -4.64 -6.14 18.88
C GLU A 135 -3.16 -5.79 18.70
N LYS A 136 -2.24 -6.74 18.92
CA LYS A 136 -0.82 -6.49 18.66
C LYS A 136 -0.55 -6.27 17.19
N ALA A 137 -1.22 -7.01 16.31
CA ALA A 137 -1.09 -6.82 14.87
C ALA A 137 -1.53 -5.41 14.44
N ILE A 138 -2.63 -4.90 14.98
CA ILE A 138 -3.07 -3.52 14.75
C ILE A 138 -2.02 -2.53 15.28
N GLN A 139 -1.51 -2.71 16.50
CA GLN A 139 -0.47 -1.82 17.05
C GLN A 139 0.78 -1.75 16.15
N ARG A 140 1.22 -2.90 15.62
CA ARG A 140 2.36 -2.97 14.70
C ARG A 140 2.05 -2.32 13.35
N LEU A 141 0.82 -2.47 12.83
CA LEU A 141 0.38 -1.79 11.61
C LEU A 141 0.27 -0.27 11.79
N GLU A 142 -0.19 0.20 12.94
CA GLU A 142 -0.20 1.65 13.25
C GLU A 142 1.22 2.22 13.18
N ARG A 143 2.20 1.51 13.74
CA ARG A 143 3.61 1.90 13.58
C ARG A 143 4.06 1.89 12.12
N VAL A 144 3.65 0.91 11.31
CA VAL A 144 3.91 0.91 9.87
C VAL A 144 3.27 2.12 9.18
N LYS A 145 2.07 2.53 9.58
CA LYS A 145 1.35 3.70 9.04
C LYS A 145 2.12 4.99 9.30
N GLU A 146 2.66 5.15 10.51
CA GLU A 146 3.50 6.29 10.89
C GLU A 146 4.79 6.36 10.06
N LEU A 147 5.41 5.22 9.78
CA LEU A 147 6.65 5.11 8.99
C LEU A 147 6.43 5.27 7.47
N THR A 148 5.17 5.24 7.02
CA THR A 148 4.83 5.31 5.60
C THR A 148 4.54 6.75 5.22
N SER A 149 5.36 7.36 4.36
CA SER A 149 5.15 8.76 3.97
C SER A 149 4.08 8.94 2.90
N ASP A 150 3.94 7.99 1.98
CA ASP A 150 3.05 8.14 0.84
C ASP A 150 1.58 7.86 1.19
N PRO A 151 0.62 8.69 0.73
CA PRO A 151 -0.79 8.52 1.08
C PRO A 151 -1.39 7.17 0.68
N MET A 152 -0.98 6.62 -0.47
CA MET A 152 -1.48 5.34 -0.97
C MET A 152 -1.05 4.18 -0.08
N GLY A 153 0.19 4.20 0.41
CA GLY A 153 0.72 3.24 1.36
C GLY A 153 0.00 3.33 2.71
N LYS A 154 -0.27 4.54 3.21
CA LYS A 154 -1.08 4.74 4.44
C LYS A 154 -2.48 4.16 4.29
N GLU A 155 -3.17 4.42 3.18
CA GLU A 155 -4.51 3.86 2.91
C GLU A 155 -4.48 2.33 2.88
N LYS A 156 -3.43 1.72 2.29
CA LYS A 156 -3.28 0.26 2.30
C LYS A 156 -3.13 -0.30 3.72
N VAL A 157 -2.33 0.36 4.56
CA VAL A 157 -2.14 -0.04 5.96
C VAL A 157 -3.43 0.12 6.76
N GLU A 158 -4.18 1.19 6.51
CA GLU A 158 -5.47 1.44 7.15
C GLU A 158 -6.51 0.38 6.77
N LEU A 159 -6.54 -0.06 5.51
CA LEU A 159 -7.36 -1.20 5.09
C LEU A 159 -6.94 -2.53 5.76
N ASP A 160 -5.64 -2.75 5.96
CA ASP A 160 -5.14 -3.90 6.72
C ASP A 160 -5.65 -3.84 8.18
N ILE A 161 -5.66 -2.66 8.80
CA ILE A 161 -6.17 -2.43 10.17
C ILE A 161 -7.68 -2.64 10.24
N GLU A 162 -8.46 -2.08 9.31
CA GLU A 162 -9.92 -2.27 9.22
C GLU A 162 -10.25 -3.76 9.12
N THR A 163 -9.51 -4.52 8.30
CA THR A 163 -9.69 -5.97 8.18
C THR A 163 -9.47 -6.72 9.50
N LEU A 164 -8.51 -6.28 10.31
CA LEU A 164 -8.29 -6.88 11.63
C LEU A 164 -9.37 -6.47 12.63
N GLN A 165 -9.86 -5.23 12.58
CA GLN A 165 -11.00 -4.80 13.39
C GLN A 165 -12.28 -5.59 13.07
N ASP A 166 -12.53 -5.90 11.80
CA ASP A 166 -13.63 -6.78 11.38
C ASP A 166 -13.51 -8.16 12.05
N LEU A 167 -12.31 -8.75 12.06
CA LEU A 167 -12.05 -10.05 12.70
C LEU A 167 -12.26 -10.00 14.22
N ILE A 168 -11.83 -8.92 14.89
CA ILE A 168 -12.11 -8.70 16.32
C ILE A 168 -13.62 -8.60 16.53
N PHE A 169 -14.33 -7.83 15.70
CA PHE A 169 -15.77 -7.64 15.84
C PHE A 169 -16.55 -8.96 15.62
N GLU A 170 -16.09 -9.83 14.72
CA GLU A 170 -16.65 -11.20 14.60
C GLU A 170 -16.51 -12.00 15.89
N GLN A 171 -15.40 -11.86 16.63
CA GLN A 171 -15.25 -12.50 17.94
C GLN A 171 -16.22 -11.91 18.97
N VAL A 172 -16.38 -10.58 18.99
CA VAL A 172 -17.34 -9.89 19.85
C VAL A 172 -18.76 -10.41 19.60
N LYS A 173 -19.18 -10.49 18.33
CA LYS A 173 -20.50 -11.03 17.95
C LYS A 173 -20.74 -12.48 18.38
N ARG A 174 -19.69 -13.32 18.42
CA ARG A 174 -19.81 -14.70 18.90
C ARG A 174 -20.05 -14.77 20.40
N THR A 175 -19.39 -13.92 21.16
CA THR A 175 -19.58 -13.85 22.61
C THR A 175 -20.89 -13.16 22.99
N ASN A 176 -21.31 -12.16 22.21
CA ASN A 176 -22.57 -11.45 22.33
C ASN A 176 -22.87 -10.93 23.75
N THR A 177 -21.87 -10.37 24.43
CA THR A 177 -22.03 -9.76 25.76
C THR A 177 -21.96 -8.24 25.67
N LEU A 178 -22.70 -7.56 26.54
CA LEU A 178 -22.68 -6.10 26.65
C LEU A 178 -21.25 -5.57 26.86
N GLU A 179 -20.51 -6.19 27.77
CA GLU A 179 -19.12 -5.85 28.10
C GLU A 179 -18.20 -5.90 26.87
N ASN A 180 -18.31 -6.93 26.03
CA ASN A 180 -17.44 -7.06 24.86
C ASN A 180 -17.77 -6.04 23.77
N TYR A 181 -19.04 -5.68 23.58
CA TYR A 181 -19.42 -4.60 22.68
C TYR A 181 -18.92 -3.24 23.19
N GLU A 182 -19.02 -2.98 24.50
CA GLU A 182 -18.52 -1.76 25.11
C GLU A 182 -16.99 -1.66 25.02
N ALA A 183 -16.28 -2.76 25.31
CA ALA A 183 -14.83 -2.84 25.18
C ALA A 183 -14.36 -2.64 23.74
N PHE A 184 -15.09 -3.20 22.76
CA PHE A 184 -14.79 -2.97 21.34
C PHE A 184 -14.92 -1.48 20.98
N LEU A 185 -16.03 -0.84 21.37
CA LEU A 185 -16.25 0.59 21.09
C LEU A 185 -15.26 1.50 21.79
N ALA A 186 -14.82 1.14 23.01
CA ALA A 186 -13.82 1.90 23.72
C ALA A 186 -12.47 1.94 22.97
N LYS A 187 -12.11 0.83 22.31
CA LYS A 187 -10.86 0.72 21.53
C LYS A 187 -10.99 1.24 20.10
N TYR A 188 -12.14 0.99 19.47
CA TYR A 188 -12.37 1.25 18.05
C TYR A 188 -13.68 2.03 17.82
N PRO A 189 -13.80 3.27 18.33
CA PRO A 189 -15.05 4.05 18.26
C PRO A 189 -15.46 4.42 16.83
N ASP A 190 -14.50 4.45 15.91
CA ASP A 190 -14.67 4.87 14.52
C ASP A 190 -14.47 3.72 13.52
N SER A 191 -14.48 2.46 13.98
CA SER A 191 -14.43 1.30 13.08
C SER A 191 -15.63 1.33 12.12
N PRO A 192 -15.42 1.38 10.78
CA PRO A 192 -16.49 1.52 9.82
C PRO A 192 -17.52 0.39 9.94
N GLN A 193 -18.81 0.73 10.05
CA GLN A 193 -19.95 -0.20 10.18
C GLN A 193 -20.00 -0.95 11.52
N ASN A 194 -18.88 -1.47 12.01
CA ASN A 194 -18.80 -2.28 13.23
C ASN A 194 -19.15 -1.46 14.47
N SER A 195 -18.70 -0.21 14.56
CA SER A 195 -19.00 0.66 15.72
C SER A 195 -20.49 0.98 15.81
N ASP A 196 -21.13 1.29 14.68
CA ASP A 196 -22.57 1.56 14.67
C ASP A 196 -23.38 0.31 15.02
N GLU A 197 -22.94 -0.87 14.56
CA GLU A 197 -23.56 -2.13 14.96
C GLU A 197 -23.36 -2.41 16.45
N ALA A 198 -22.15 -2.20 16.99
CA ALA A 198 -21.88 -2.35 18.41
C ALA A 198 -22.79 -1.45 19.26
N ARG A 199 -22.94 -0.18 18.88
CA ARG A 199 -23.85 0.78 19.54
C ARG A 199 -25.30 0.27 19.52
N ARG A 200 -25.76 -0.26 18.39
CA ARG A 200 -27.11 -0.85 18.27
C ARG A 200 -27.29 -2.07 19.17
N GLN A 201 -26.28 -2.94 19.28
CA GLN A 201 -26.36 -4.13 20.13
C GLN A 201 -26.38 -3.74 21.61
N ILE A 202 -25.53 -2.79 22.03
CA ILE A 202 -25.54 -2.22 23.39
C ILE A 202 -26.92 -1.65 23.73
N ALA A 203 -27.51 -0.86 22.83
CA ALA A 203 -28.83 -0.27 23.04
C ALA A 203 -29.97 -1.31 23.17
N LYS A 204 -29.84 -2.48 22.54
CA LYS A 204 -30.80 -3.59 22.69
C LYS A 204 -30.61 -4.36 23.99
N MET A 205 -29.37 -4.50 24.45
CA MET A 205 -29.02 -5.27 25.65
C MET A 205 -29.24 -4.47 26.94
N ARG A 206 -29.06 -3.15 26.90
CA ARG A 206 -29.39 -2.27 28.03
C ARG A 206 -30.92 -2.14 28.10
N PRO A 207 -31.55 -2.43 29.25
CA PRO A 207 -32.94 -2.09 29.46
C PRO A 207 -33.10 -0.60 29.20
N GLN A 208 -34.09 -0.19 28.39
CA GLN A 208 -34.50 1.20 28.45
C GLN A 208 -35.02 1.43 29.85
N GLU A 209 -34.33 2.27 30.62
CA GLU A 209 -34.96 2.91 31.76
C GLU A 209 -36.15 3.68 31.18
N ALA A 210 -37.33 3.06 31.24
CA ALA A 210 -38.56 3.78 31.03
C ALA A 210 -38.48 4.99 31.97
N PRO A 211 -38.74 6.23 31.50
CA PRO A 211 -38.85 7.33 32.41
C PRO A 211 -39.91 6.90 33.43
N LEU A 212 -39.49 6.71 34.67
CA LEU A 212 -40.40 6.52 35.79
C LEU A 212 -41.25 7.78 35.78
N GLY A 213 -42.42 7.69 35.13
CA GLY A 213 -43.42 8.72 35.21
C GLY A 213 -43.66 8.94 36.69
N GLU A 214 -43.27 10.11 37.17
CA GLU A 214 -43.77 10.62 38.43
C GLU A 214 -45.28 10.58 38.34
N PHE A 215 -45.89 9.59 38.99
CA PHE A 215 -47.29 9.63 39.36
C PHE A 215 -47.34 9.91 40.86
N PRO A 216 -47.45 11.17 41.29
CA PRO A 216 -47.87 11.47 42.65
C PRO A 216 -49.38 11.25 42.76
N GLU A 217 -49.72 10.10 43.33
CA GLU A 217 -50.79 9.86 44.32
C GLU A 217 -52.13 10.59 44.14
N MET A 218 -53.18 9.83 43.81
CA MET A 218 -54.56 10.20 44.13
C MET A 218 -54.71 10.35 45.66
N GLN A 219 -54.73 11.58 46.15
CA GLN A 219 -55.25 11.92 47.47
C GLN A 219 -56.55 12.72 47.33
N GLY A 220 -57.64 12.15 47.86
CA GLY A 220 -58.78 12.87 48.40
C GLY A 220 -59.80 13.41 47.40
N GLU A 221 -61.02 12.88 47.48
CA GLU A 221 -62.23 13.50 46.90
C GLU A 221 -62.40 14.96 47.35
N PRO A 222 -63.05 15.79 46.52
CA PRO A 222 -63.93 16.80 47.05
C PRO A 222 -65.38 16.64 46.57
N VAL A 223 -66.25 16.81 47.57
CA VAL A 223 -67.72 16.85 47.61
C VAL A 223 -68.37 17.60 46.43
N PRO A 224 -69.56 17.17 45.96
CA PRO A 224 -70.25 17.77 44.83
C PRO A 224 -70.93 19.10 45.17
N GLY A 225 -70.82 20.06 44.26
CA GLY A 225 -71.74 21.19 44.19
C GLY A 225 -71.05 22.55 44.09
N GLN A 226 -70.73 22.95 42.86
CA GLN A 226 -70.96 24.30 42.32
C GLN A 226 -70.41 24.39 40.88
N ARG A 227 -71.32 24.56 39.93
CA ARG A 227 -71.06 25.32 38.69
C ARG A 227 -71.87 26.61 38.85
N PRO A 228 -71.36 27.80 38.43
CA PRO A 228 -71.38 28.06 36.99
C PRO A 228 -70.32 29.03 36.41
N THR A 229 -70.19 28.93 35.08
CA THR A 229 -69.97 29.98 34.05
C THR A 229 -68.60 30.67 33.87
N ARG A 230 -67.94 30.26 32.78
CA ARG A 230 -67.60 31.05 31.56
C ARG A 230 -67.01 32.46 31.73
N SER A 231 -65.79 32.62 31.20
CA SER A 231 -65.51 33.61 30.14
C SER A 231 -64.22 33.27 29.38
N LEU A 232 -64.38 32.92 28.10
CA LEU A 232 -63.44 33.30 27.05
C LEU A 232 -63.53 34.82 26.95
N ASP A 233 -62.43 35.52 27.25
CA ASP A 233 -62.05 36.82 26.70
C ASP A 233 -60.92 37.39 27.59
N GLU A 234 -59.68 37.23 27.14
CA GLU A 234 -58.74 38.35 27.06
C GLU A 234 -57.52 37.95 26.24
N ALA A 235 -57.52 38.45 25.00
CA ALA A 235 -56.42 38.38 24.09
C ALA A 235 -55.35 39.44 24.43
N MET A 236 -54.11 39.11 24.08
CA MET A 236 -53.00 40.02 23.75
C MET A 236 -52.39 40.88 24.87
N VAL A 237 -51.21 40.45 25.35
CA VAL A 237 -50.02 41.32 25.47
C VAL A 237 -48.77 40.47 25.15
N PRO A 238 -47.82 40.94 24.30
CA PRO A 238 -46.65 40.16 23.89
C PRO A 238 -45.51 40.17 24.94
N GLU A 239 -44.58 39.23 24.77
CA GLU A 239 -43.44 38.82 25.61
C GLU A 239 -42.64 39.92 26.33
N VAL A 240 -42.10 39.55 27.50
CA VAL A 240 -40.80 40.03 27.98
C VAL A 240 -39.89 38.81 28.16
N PHE A 241 -39.19 38.42 27.11
CA PHE A 241 -38.04 37.52 27.18
C PHE A 241 -36.83 38.34 27.62
N VAL A 242 -36.27 38.03 28.78
CA VAL A 242 -35.00 38.60 29.24
C VAL A 242 -33.89 37.66 28.74
N PRO A 243 -33.03 38.07 27.80
CA PRO A 243 -31.90 37.23 27.41
C PRO A 243 -30.86 37.22 28.54
N GLU A 244 -30.39 36.03 28.90
CA GLU A 244 -29.19 35.88 29.72
C GLU A 244 -27.96 36.47 29.00
N PRO A 245 -26.99 37.04 29.73
CA PRO A 245 -25.81 37.63 29.12
C PRO A 245 -24.95 36.53 28.48
N MET A 246 -24.65 36.69 27.18
CA MET A 246 -23.68 35.85 26.48
C MET A 246 -22.31 35.92 27.15
N GLU A 247 -21.74 34.76 27.51
CA GLU A 247 -20.32 34.64 27.79
C GLU A 247 -19.52 35.02 26.54
N THR A 248 -18.62 35.99 26.71
CA THR A 248 -17.69 36.44 25.67
C THR A 248 -16.70 35.33 25.34
N VAL A 249 -16.71 34.89 24.08
CA VAL A 249 -15.68 34.02 23.50
C VAL A 249 -14.32 34.74 23.55
N PRO A 250 -13.23 34.11 24.03
CA PRO A 250 -11.90 34.72 23.98
C PRO A 250 -11.42 34.85 22.53
N ALA A 251 -10.88 36.02 22.21
CA ALA A 251 -10.38 36.39 20.89
C ALA A 251 -9.31 35.41 20.37
N ALA A 252 -9.45 35.02 19.11
CA ALA A 252 -8.43 34.25 18.38
C ALA A 252 -7.12 35.06 18.27
N PRO A 253 -5.95 34.39 18.30
CA PRO A 253 -4.67 35.07 18.11
C PRO A 253 -4.53 35.58 16.65
N PRO A 254 -3.80 36.68 16.44
CA PRO A 254 -3.71 37.32 15.13
C PRO A 254 -2.99 36.45 14.10
N ILE A 255 -3.64 36.30 12.96
CA ILE A 255 -3.13 35.69 11.73
C ILE A 255 -1.91 36.51 11.26
N ARG A 256 -0.72 35.90 11.28
CA ARG A 256 0.45 36.47 10.60
C ARG A 256 0.23 36.33 9.10
N LYS A 257 0.11 37.47 8.41
CA LYS A 257 0.22 37.53 6.95
C LYS A 257 1.70 37.44 6.61
N GLU A 258 2.15 36.30 6.10
CA GLU A 258 3.46 36.20 5.46
C GLU A 258 3.34 36.87 4.08
N THR A 259 3.96 38.04 3.97
CA THR A 259 4.18 38.77 2.74
C THR A 259 5.18 38.00 1.89
N ILE A 260 4.75 37.59 0.69
CA ILE A 260 5.64 37.03 -0.33
C ILE A 260 6.44 38.20 -0.91
N GLU A 261 7.72 38.30 -0.56
CA GLU A 261 8.67 39.13 -1.31
C GLU A 261 9.09 38.37 -2.56
N ILE A 262 8.64 38.90 -3.70
CA ILE A 262 9.12 38.54 -5.02
C ILE A 262 10.43 39.31 -5.22
N VAL A 263 11.57 38.62 -5.17
CA VAL A 263 12.83 39.14 -5.71
C VAL A 263 13.01 38.57 -7.10
N ALA A 264 12.85 39.44 -8.09
CA ALA A 264 13.19 39.17 -9.48
C ALA A 264 14.65 39.59 -9.76
N GLU A 265 15.30 38.74 -10.56
CA GLU A 265 16.40 39.01 -11.49
C GLU A 265 17.79 39.42 -10.97
N THR A 266 18.78 38.61 -11.36
CA THR A 266 19.85 39.09 -12.26
C THR A 266 20.57 37.90 -12.92
N GLU A 267 20.75 38.01 -14.23
CA GLU A 267 21.54 37.11 -15.07
C GLU A 267 23.06 37.25 -14.84
N LYS A 268 23.74 36.12 -15.07
CA LYS A 268 25.14 35.83 -15.47
C LYS A 268 26.03 36.97 -16.02
N PRO A 269 27.38 36.87 -15.92
CA PRO A 269 28.18 36.11 -16.92
C PRO A 269 29.36 35.29 -16.38
N ASP A 270 29.94 34.57 -17.33
CA ASP A 270 30.98 33.53 -17.32
C ASP A 270 32.38 34.01 -16.89
N ASP A 271 33.31 33.04 -16.76
CA ASP A 271 34.78 33.07 -16.95
C ASP A 271 35.42 32.06 -15.97
N GLU A 272 35.87 30.87 -16.38
CA GLU A 272 37.11 30.51 -17.11
C GLU A 272 38.22 29.99 -16.17
N GLU A 273 38.80 28.87 -16.62
CA GLU A 273 40.13 28.30 -16.34
C GLU A 273 40.49 27.55 -15.03
N MET A 274 41.02 26.33 -15.29
CA MET A 274 42.21 25.67 -14.73
C MET A 274 41.89 24.24 -14.28
N SER A 275 42.54 23.17 -14.73
CA SER A 275 43.47 22.85 -15.81
C SER A 275 43.71 21.33 -15.67
N GLU A 276 43.81 20.60 -16.77
CA GLU A 276 44.34 19.25 -16.80
C GLU A 276 45.80 19.23 -16.27
N GLU A 277 46.22 18.16 -15.57
CA GLU A 277 47.52 17.53 -15.80
C GLU A 277 47.73 16.23 -15.00
N MET A 278 48.54 15.37 -15.62
CA MET A 278 49.15 14.10 -15.16
C MET A 278 48.36 12.80 -15.33
N GLN A 279 48.30 12.36 -16.60
CA GLN A 279 48.67 10.99 -16.98
C GLN A 279 50.18 10.94 -17.25
N ASP A 280 50.85 9.94 -16.70
CA ASP A 280 52.12 9.29 -17.11
C ASP A 280 52.47 8.35 -15.94
N GLU A 281 52.95 7.13 -16.05
CA GLU A 281 53.39 6.22 -17.11
C GLU A 281 53.35 4.82 -16.43
N MET A 282 53.22 3.74 -17.21
CA MET A 282 54.01 2.49 -17.11
C MET A 282 53.35 1.38 -17.97
N MET A 283 53.74 1.35 -19.24
CA MET A 283 53.94 0.11 -20.03
C MET A 283 55.10 -0.67 -19.37
N ASP A 284 55.19 -2.01 -19.31
CA ASP A 284 55.08 -3.07 -20.34
C ASP A 284 55.38 -4.43 -19.61
N PRO A 285 55.47 -5.64 -20.24
CA PRO A 285 55.15 -6.02 -21.63
C PRO A 285 54.33 -7.33 -21.76
N VAL A 286 53.98 -7.58 -23.03
CA VAL A 286 53.43 -8.79 -23.66
C VAL A 286 54.31 -10.04 -23.49
N MET A 287 53.67 -11.21 -23.29
CA MET A 287 54.18 -12.53 -23.71
C MET A 287 53.00 -13.35 -24.25
N GLU A 288 53.04 -13.65 -25.55
CA GLU A 288 52.30 -14.74 -26.19
C GLU A 288 52.87 -16.08 -25.72
N GLU A 289 52.02 -17.10 -25.49
CA GLU A 289 52.05 -18.35 -26.27
C GLU A 289 51.13 -19.45 -25.71
N GLU A 290 50.53 -20.17 -26.67
CA GLU A 290 50.27 -21.62 -26.69
C GLU A 290 49.18 -22.23 -25.79
N THR A 291 48.07 -22.59 -26.44
CA THR A 291 47.14 -23.66 -26.02
C THR A 291 47.83 -25.01 -25.91
N PRO A 292 47.33 -25.90 -25.04
CA PRO A 292 47.16 -27.28 -25.51
C PRO A 292 45.77 -27.87 -25.23
N GLU A 293 45.37 -28.72 -26.16
CA GLU A 293 44.18 -29.56 -26.20
C GLU A 293 44.09 -30.57 -25.05
N SER A 294 42.86 -31.02 -24.75
CA SER A 294 42.58 -32.41 -24.33
C SER A 294 41.09 -32.76 -24.52
N PRO A 295 40.74 -34.06 -24.64
CA PRO A 295 39.81 -34.54 -25.67
C PRO A 295 38.54 -35.25 -25.16
N ALA A 296 37.71 -35.64 -26.14
CA ALA A 296 36.87 -36.85 -26.22
C ALA A 296 35.44 -36.90 -25.62
N MET A 297 34.47 -36.74 -26.53
CA MET A 297 33.31 -37.61 -26.85
C MET A 297 32.45 -38.25 -25.74
N LYS A 298 31.13 -38.00 -25.77
CA LYS A 298 30.12 -38.85 -26.47
C LYS A 298 28.68 -38.32 -26.29
N GLN A 299 28.02 -38.02 -27.40
CA GLN A 299 26.56 -38.10 -27.55
C GLN A 299 26.24 -39.29 -28.48
N PRO A 300 25.05 -39.90 -28.35
CA PRO A 300 24.39 -40.56 -29.47
C PRO A 300 23.04 -39.89 -29.82
N GLU A 301 22.83 -39.69 -31.13
CA GLU A 301 21.55 -39.38 -31.79
C GLU A 301 20.63 -40.62 -31.88
N PRO A 302 19.36 -40.47 -32.26
CA PRO A 302 18.99 -40.85 -33.64
C PRO A 302 17.95 -39.90 -34.30
N PRO A 303 17.63 -40.11 -35.61
CA PRO A 303 17.35 -39.03 -36.55
C PRO A 303 15.85 -38.84 -36.86
N MET A 304 15.51 -37.68 -37.44
CA MET A 304 14.24 -37.49 -38.16
C MET A 304 14.42 -37.78 -39.65
N THR A 305 13.67 -38.77 -40.14
CA THR A 305 13.41 -39.02 -41.56
C THR A 305 12.16 -38.27 -42.02
N GLU A 306 12.28 -37.60 -43.16
CA GLU A 306 11.17 -37.03 -43.95
C GLU A 306 10.18 -38.11 -44.44
N PRO A 307 8.97 -37.70 -44.83
CA PRO A 307 8.49 -38.15 -46.14
C PRO A 307 7.88 -37.04 -47.03
N VAL A 308 8.13 -37.22 -48.33
CA VAL A 308 7.64 -36.50 -49.52
C VAL A 308 6.23 -37.03 -49.93
N PRO A 309 5.42 -36.31 -50.74
CA PRO A 309 3.95 -36.37 -50.73
C PRO A 309 3.32 -37.22 -51.86
N ASP A 310 1.99 -37.40 -51.82
CA ASP A 310 1.20 -37.76 -53.01
C ASP A 310 -0.18 -37.02 -53.01
N PRO A 311 -0.73 -36.66 -54.19
CA PRO A 311 -1.78 -35.66 -54.37
C PRO A 311 -3.18 -36.28 -54.59
N GLY A 312 -4.24 -35.58 -54.20
CA GLY A 312 -5.58 -36.02 -54.56
C GLY A 312 -6.72 -35.19 -53.96
N MET A 313 -7.44 -34.52 -54.86
CA MET A 313 -8.87 -34.18 -54.81
C MET A 313 -9.41 -33.12 -53.83
N GLU A 314 -9.72 -31.99 -54.46
CA GLU A 314 -11.06 -31.38 -54.53
C GLU A 314 -11.64 -30.65 -53.31
N MET A 315 -11.69 -29.32 -53.51
CA MET A 315 -12.46 -28.34 -52.77
C MET A 315 -13.95 -28.73 -52.76
N LYS A 316 -14.49 -28.99 -51.58
CA LYS A 316 -15.94 -28.90 -51.34
C LYS A 316 -16.25 -27.58 -50.65
N ARG A 317 -16.81 -26.65 -51.44
CA ARG A 317 -17.54 -25.48 -50.97
C ARG A 317 -18.66 -25.95 -50.02
N GLU A 318 -18.63 -25.49 -48.78
CA GLU A 318 -19.84 -25.33 -47.98
C GLU A 318 -20.20 -23.84 -47.88
N GLN A 319 -21.49 -23.58 -48.05
CA GLN A 319 -22.12 -22.28 -48.24
C GLN A 319 -22.11 -21.43 -46.95
N PRO A 320 -22.15 -20.10 -47.08
CA PRO A 320 -22.10 -19.18 -45.94
C PRO A 320 -23.39 -19.28 -45.12
N ALA A 321 -23.26 -19.69 -43.86
CA ALA A 321 -24.31 -19.50 -42.87
C ALA A 321 -24.43 -18.00 -42.56
N MET A 322 -25.66 -17.51 -42.68
CA MET A 322 -26.07 -16.12 -42.59
C MET A 322 -25.56 -15.44 -41.32
N VAL A 323 -24.84 -14.32 -41.49
CA VAL A 323 -24.58 -13.36 -40.42
C VAL A 323 -25.94 -12.81 -40.01
N SER A 324 -26.43 -13.28 -38.86
CA SER A 324 -27.55 -12.62 -38.18
C SER A 324 -27.14 -11.15 -37.95
N PRO A 325 -28.02 -10.17 -38.23
CA PRO A 325 -27.70 -8.78 -37.94
C PRO A 325 -27.29 -8.68 -36.45
N PRO A 326 -26.24 -7.91 -36.11
CA PRO A 326 -25.80 -7.79 -34.74
C PRO A 326 -27.01 -7.38 -33.90
N ALA A 327 -27.30 -8.19 -32.88
CA ALA A 327 -28.32 -7.87 -31.91
C ALA A 327 -28.09 -6.42 -31.44
N PRO A 328 -29.14 -5.58 -31.37
CA PRO A 328 -28.97 -4.18 -31.00
C PRO A 328 -28.18 -4.12 -29.71
N GLU A 329 -27.07 -3.37 -29.71
CA GLU A 329 -26.22 -3.22 -28.54
C GLU A 329 -27.11 -2.86 -27.34
N PRO A 330 -26.97 -3.56 -26.20
CA PRO A 330 -27.82 -3.31 -25.05
C PRO A 330 -27.66 -1.84 -24.66
N LYS A 331 -28.74 -1.06 -24.81
CA LYS A 331 -28.75 0.34 -24.40
C LYS A 331 -28.55 0.39 -22.88
N PRO A 332 -27.66 1.27 -22.36
CA PRO A 332 -27.44 1.37 -20.94
C PRO A 332 -28.73 1.84 -20.26
N THR A 333 -29.26 1.03 -19.36
CA THR A 333 -30.53 1.30 -18.66
C THR A 333 -30.34 1.98 -17.31
N LYS A 334 -29.10 1.98 -16.78
CA LYS A 334 -28.78 2.51 -15.46
C LYS A 334 -27.44 3.26 -15.48
N ARG A 335 -27.28 4.23 -14.59
CA ARG A 335 -25.99 4.90 -14.34
C ARG A 335 -25.55 4.66 -12.91
N VAL A 336 -24.24 4.64 -12.68
CA VAL A 336 -23.67 4.51 -11.34
C VAL A 336 -22.67 5.62 -11.10
N ARG A 337 -22.72 6.19 -9.89
CA ARG A 337 -21.73 7.14 -9.39
C ARG A 337 -20.70 6.41 -8.55
N ILE A 338 -19.43 6.70 -8.80
CA ILE A 338 -18.31 6.14 -8.05
C ILE A 338 -18.19 6.83 -6.69
N MET A 339 -18.23 6.07 -5.60
CA MET A 339 -18.28 6.58 -4.21
C MET A 339 -17.02 6.25 -3.41
N THR A 340 -15.87 6.20 -4.07
CA THR A 340 -14.59 5.97 -3.40
C THR A 340 -14.20 7.17 -2.52
N ARG A 341 -13.45 6.92 -1.42
CA ARG A 341 -13.05 7.98 -0.49
C ARG A 341 -11.94 8.87 -1.08
N ALA A 342 -10.86 8.26 -1.57
CA ALA A 342 -9.67 8.95 -2.07
C ALA A 342 -9.06 8.33 -3.34
N THR A 343 -9.17 7.01 -3.55
CA THR A 343 -8.59 6.33 -4.72
C THR A 343 -9.55 6.21 -5.91
N PRO A 344 -9.05 6.30 -7.15
CA PRO A 344 -9.88 6.04 -8.32
C PRO A 344 -10.26 4.55 -8.40
N LEU A 345 -11.53 4.27 -8.66
CA LEU A 345 -12.06 2.91 -8.74
C LEU A 345 -11.46 2.18 -9.94
N ARG A 346 -10.87 1.02 -9.68
CA ARG A 346 -10.24 0.19 -10.72
C ARG A 346 -11.29 -0.56 -11.53
N VAL A 347 -11.22 -0.39 -12.85
CA VAL A 347 -12.00 -1.13 -13.84
C VAL A 347 -11.21 -2.35 -14.27
N ARG A 348 -11.84 -3.52 -14.29
CA ARG A 348 -11.18 -4.81 -14.54
C ARG A 348 -11.70 -5.50 -15.79
N GLU A 349 -10.91 -6.41 -16.33
CA GLU A 349 -11.25 -7.17 -17.53
C GLU A 349 -12.35 -8.23 -17.26
N THR A 350 -12.29 -8.92 -16.12
CA THR A 350 -13.31 -9.88 -15.67
C THR A 350 -13.87 -9.47 -14.29
N PRO A 351 -15.04 -9.99 -13.88
CA PRO A 351 -15.65 -9.69 -12.58
C PRO A 351 -14.95 -10.44 -11.42
N ASP A 352 -13.65 -10.23 -11.30
CA ASP A 352 -12.78 -10.82 -10.27
C ASP A 352 -11.85 -9.73 -9.68
N ALA A 353 -11.73 -9.69 -8.36
CA ALA A 353 -10.85 -8.79 -7.63
C ALA A 353 -9.35 -9.02 -7.92
N ARG A 354 -8.98 -10.19 -8.47
CA ARG A 354 -7.62 -10.53 -8.89
C ARG A 354 -7.36 -10.31 -10.38
N SER A 355 -8.40 -10.00 -11.17
CA SER A 355 -8.27 -9.75 -12.61
C SER A 355 -7.41 -8.54 -12.93
N LYS A 356 -6.79 -8.55 -14.12
CA LYS A 356 -6.09 -7.39 -14.71
C LYS A 356 -6.97 -6.14 -14.68
N VAL A 357 -6.35 -5.02 -14.30
CA VAL A 357 -6.97 -3.68 -14.28
C VAL A 357 -6.78 -3.06 -15.66
N VAL A 358 -7.87 -2.64 -16.29
CA VAL A 358 -7.89 -2.06 -17.64
C VAL A 358 -8.04 -0.54 -17.63
N ALA A 359 -8.60 0.04 -16.56
CA ALA A 359 -8.72 1.49 -16.39
C ALA A 359 -8.94 1.88 -14.91
N GLN A 360 -8.95 3.17 -14.63
CA GLN A 360 -9.26 3.73 -13.31
C GLN A 360 -10.23 4.90 -13.48
N LEU A 361 -11.23 4.99 -12.60
CA LEU A 361 -12.26 6.03 -12.62
C LEU A 361 -12.17 6.91 -11.36
N PRO A 362 -12.06 8.24 -11.49
CA PRO A 362 -12.01 9.12 -10.32
C PRO A 362 -13.32 9.11 -9.54
N LYS A 363 -13.24 9.54 -8.28
CA LYS A 363 -14.40 9.73 -7.40
C LYS A 363 -15.46 10.62 -8.09
N ASP A 364 -16.73 10.34 -7.80
CA ASP A 364 -17.91 11.04 -8.30
C ASP A 364 -18.14 10.93 -9.83
N SER A 365 -17.31 10.17 -10.54
CA SER A 365 -17.55 9.82 -11.95
C SER A 365 -18.89 9.10 -12.11
N VAL A 366 -19.67 9.47 -13.11
CA VAL A 366 -20.96 8.84 -13.42
C VAL A 366 -20.88 8.11 -14.76
N VAL A 367 -20.91 6.78 -14.70
CA VAL A 367 -20.73 5.90 -15.86
C VAL A 367 -21.98 5.06 -16.14
N PRO A 368 -22.27 4.76 -17.43
CA PRO A 368 -23.37 3.88 -17.80
C PRO A 368 -23.09 2.40 -17.48
N VAL A 369 -24.11 1.68 -17.03
CA VAL A 369 -24.08 0.24 -16.73
C VAL A 369 -24.80 -0.54 -17.83
N PHE A 370 -24.15 -1.60 -18.32
CA PHE A 370 -24.65 -2.47 -19.38
C PHE A 370 -25.07 -3.85 -18.87
N GLN A 371 -24.34 -4.38 -17.89
CA GLN A 371 -24.65 -5.66 -17.26
C GLN A 371 -24.38 -5.60 -15.76
N GLU A 372 -25.08 -6.46 -15.04
CA GLU A 372 -24.98 -6.61 -13.61
C GLU A 372 -24.73 -8.09 -13.29
N SER A 373 -23.68 -8.36 -12.53
CA SER A 373 -23.38 -9.65 -11.93
C SER A 373 -23.35 -9.49 -10.41
N LYS A 374 -23.46 -10.57 -9.64
CA LYS A 374 -23.67 -10.61 -8.19
C LYS A 374 -23.06 -9.40 -7.43
N ASP A 375 -21.75 -9.23 -7.52
CA ASP A 375 -20.98 -8.16 -6.85
C ASP A 375 -20.35 -7.13 -7.82
N TRP A 376 -20.69 -7.18 -9.10
CA TRP A 376 -20.02 -6.42 -10.16
C TRP A 376 -20.97 -5.73 -11.16
N PHE A 377 -20.58 -4.57 -11.66
CA PHE A 377 -21.21 -3.90 -12.80
C PHE A 377 -20.27 -3.88 -14.00
N LEU A 378 -20.78 -4.25 -15.18
CA LEU A 378 -20.10 -4.00 -16.44
C LEU A 378 -20.46 -2.59 -16.91
N ILE A 379 -19.46 -1.74 -16.99
CA ILE A 379 -19.58 -0.33 -17.37
C ILE A 379 -18.81 -0.03 -18.65
N GLU A 380 -19.13 1.09 -19.29
CA GLU A 380 -18.31 1.68 -20.34
C GLU A 380 -17.59 2.91 -19.78
N TYR A 381 -16.25 2.88 -19.78
CA TYR A 381 -15.41 3.94 -19.22
C TYR A 381 -14.84 4.89 -20.29
N GLN A 382 -14.78 4.43 -21.54
CA GLN A 382 -14.42 5.19 -22.74
C GLN A 382 -15.28 4.69 -23.89
N LYS A 383 -15.55 5.52 -24.90
CA LYS A 383 -16.36 5.16 -26.07
C LYS A 383 -15.87 3.84 -26.70
N GLY A 384 -16.69 2.81 -26.66
CA GLY A 384 -16.41 1.46 -27.16
C GLY A 384 -15.62 0.54 -26.21
N LYS A 385 -15.18 1.01 -25.04
CA LYS A 385 -14.39 0.20 -24.08
C LYS A 385 -15.17 -0.08 -22.80
N LYS A 386 -15.38 -1.37 -22.55
CA LYS A 386 -16.13 -1.89 -21.41
C LYS A 386 -15.21 -2.55 -20.38
N GLY A 387 -15.66 -2.60 -19.13
CA GLY A 387 -14.97 -3.32 -18.06
C GLY A 387 -15.78 -3.38 -16.78
N TRP A 388 -15.32 -4.18 -15.82
CA TRP A 388 -16.04 -4.52 -14.60
C TRP A 388 -15.59 -3.66 -13.42
N ILE A 389 -16.55 -3.13 -12.67
CA ILE A 389 -16.33 -2.42 -11.41
C ILE A 389 -17.09 -3.09 -10.27
N SER A 390 -16.59 -2.98 -9.04
CA SER A 390 -17.24 -3.57 -7.86
C SER A 390 -18.42 -2.72 -7.39
N LYS A 391 -19.56 -3.38 -7.11
CA LYS A 391 -20.76 -2.74 -6.56
C LYS A 391 -20.51 -2.04 -5.23
N LYS A 392 -19.58 -2.57 -4.41
CA LYS A 392 -19.23 -2.04 -3.08
C LYS A 392 -18.84 -0.56 -3.13
N TYR A 393 -18.30 -0.08 -4.25
CA TYR A 393 -17.77 1.28 -4.40
C TYR A 393 -18.57 2.14 -5.38
N SER A 394 -19.78 1.73 -5.72
CA SER A 394 -20.63 2.42 -6.69
C SER A 394 -22.08 2.49 -6.22
N LYS A 395 -22.72 3.63 -6.40
CA LYS A 395 -24.14 3.83 -6.07
C LYS A 395 -24.93 4.07 -7.35
N LEU A 396 -26.05 3.38 -7.51
CA LEU A 396 -26.98 3.61 -8.61
C LEU A 396 -27.52 5.05 -8.54
N VAL A 397 -27.48 5.74 -9.68
CA VAL A 397 -28.06 7.06 -9.87
C VAL A 397 -29.12 6.93 -10.95
N ASN A 398 -30.36 7.26 -10.58
CA ASN A 398 -31.49 7.29 -11.51
C ASN A 398 -31.42 8.50 -12.43
#